data_AF-A0A0F9APH3-F1
#
_entry.id   AF-A0A0F9APH3-F1
#
_cell.length_a   1.000
_cell.length_b   1.000
_cell.length_c   1.000
_cell.angle_alpha   90.00
_cell.angle_beta   90.00
_cell.angle_gamma   90.00
#
_symmetry.space_group_name_H-M   'P 1'
#
loop_
_entity.id
_entity.type
_entity.pdbx_description
1 polymer ?
#
loop_
_entity_poly.entity_id
_entity_poly.type
_entity_poly.pdbx_seq_one_letter_code
_entity_poly.pdbx_strand_id
1 'polypeptide(L)'
;MTVTKVNVPEPKQGDLQVYHIQNVPAAPTNYRVDTVAEAVILVNQLARLDLRNPRVDSNAIGLTEWDGEEWVEWYGKDGLQSFDELCDGAEDEG
;
A
#
# COMPACT_ATOMS: atom_id res chain seq x y z
N MET A 1 -32.00 -7.50 -0.90
CA MET A 1 -30.56 -7.79 -0.93
C MET A 1 -30.02 -7.57 0.48
N THR A 2 -29.63 -8.64 1.16
CA THR A 2 -29.06 -8.56 2.50
C THR A 2 -27.58 -8.29 2.36
N VAL A 3 -27.14 -7.06 2.65
CA VAL A 3 -25.72 -6.73 2.71
C VAL A 3 -25.20 -7.28 4.03
N THR A 4 -24.63 -8.48 4.00
CA THR A 4 -23.88 -9.00 5.14
C THR A 4 -22.66 -8.11 5.30
N LYS A 5 -22.64 -7.26 6.34
CA LYS A 5 -21.44 -6.55 6.75
C LYS A 5 -20.35 -7.60 6.99
N VAL A 6 -19.35 -7.63 6.11
CA VAL A 6 -18.12 -8.39 6.36
C VAL A 6 -17.51 -7.78 7.62
N ASN A 7 -17.33 -8.60 8.66
CA ASN A 7 -16.79 -8.16 9.93
C ASN A 7 -15.28 -7.99 9.76
N VAL A 8 -14.86 -6.84 9.20
CA VAL A 8 -13.45 -6.48 9.14
C VAL A 8 -13.04 -6.09 10.56
N PRO A 9 -12.05 -6.78 11.18
CA PRO A 9 -11.60 -6.41 12.51
C PRO A 9 -11.10 -4.97 12.52
N GLU A 10 -11.33 -4.28 13.64
CA GLU A 10 -10.76 -2.95 13.85
C GLU A 10 -9.23 -3.01 13.75
N PRO A 11 -8.59 -2.00 13.12
CA PRO A 11 -7.14 -1.94 13.04
C PRO A 11 -6.53 -1.89 14.44
N LYS A 12 -5.34 -2.47 14.57
CA LYS A 12 -4.51 -2.39 15.78
C LYS A 12 -3.25 -1.61 15.48
N GLN A 13 -2.67 -1.01 16.52
CA GLN A 13 -1.40 -0.30 16.39
C GLN A 13 -0.35 -1.23 15.77
N GLY A 14 0.30 -0.73 14.71
CA GLY A 14 1.29 -1.47 13.93
C GLY A 14 0.71 -2.33 12.80
N ASP A 15 -0.61 -2.36 12.62
CA ASP A 15 -1.20 -2.95 11.42
C ASP A 15 -0.71 -2.19 10.18
N LEU A 16 -0.44 -2.92 9.11
CA LEU A 16 0.02 -2.36 7.85
C LEU A 16 -1.07 -2.47 6.77
N GLN A 17 -1.10 -1.49 5.88
CA GLN A 17 -1.87 -1.58 4.65
C GLN A 17 -1.20 -0.81 3.51
N VAL A 18 -1.39 -1.28 2.28
CA VAL A 18 -1.04 -0.56 1.06
C VAL A 18 -2.27 0.18 0.56
N TYR A 19 -2.18 1.49 0.35
CA TYR A 19 -3.19 2.24 -0.39
C TYR A 19 -2.83 2.27 -1.87
N HIS A 20 -3.83 2.20 -2.75
CA HIS A 20 -3.63 2.30 -4.20
C HIS A 20 -4.76 3.12 -4.83
N ILE A 21 -4.39 4.16 -5.55
CA ILE A 21 -5.31 5.05 -6.26
C ILE A 21 -4.92 5.03 -7.73
N GLN A 22 -5.85 4.68 -8.61
CA GLN A 22 -5.71 4.83 -10.06
C GLN A 22 -6.46 6.08 -10.51
N ASN A 23 -5.88 6.84 -11.44
CA ASN A 23 -6.43 8.07 -12.02
C ASN A 23 -6.75 9.14 -10.95
N VAL A 24 -5.70 9.63 -10.28
CA VAL A 24 -5.82 10.62 -9.20
C VAL A 24 -6.47 11.91 -9.74
N PRO A 25 -7.49 12.49 -9.05
CA PRO A 25 -8.04 12.08 -7.76
C PRO A 25 -9.12 10.98 -7.87
N ALA A 26 -8.99 9.92 -7.08
CA ALA A 26 -9.99 8.87 -6.91
C ALA A 26 -9.95 8.32 -5.47
N ALA A 27 -10.94 7.48 -5.12
CA ALA A 27 -10.94 6.81 -3.82
C ALA A 27 -9.87 5.71 -3.76
N PRO A 28 -9.12 5.58 -2.64
CA PRO A 28 -8.12 4.53 -2.49
C PRO A 28 -8.76 3.16 -2.33
N THR A 29 -8.12 2.17 -2.95
CA THR A 29 -8.30 0.76 -2.57
C THR A 29 -7.21 0.41 -1.56
N ASN A 30 -7.61 -0.08 -0.39
CA ASN A 30 -6.68 -0.42 0.69
C ASN A 30 -6.53 -1.94 0.79
N TYR A 31 -5.30 -2.41 0.81
CA TYR A 31 -4.93 -3.82 0.92
C TYR A 31 -4.19 -4.06 2.24
N ARG A 32 -4.75 -4.87 3.14
CA ARG A 32 -4.05 -5.26 4.37
C ARG A 32 -2.87 -6.17 4.02
N VAL A 33 -1.75 -5.97 4.73
CA VAL A 33 -0.52 -6.77 4.59
C VAL A 33 0.03 -7.04 5.99
N ASP A 34 0.67 -8.19 6.19
CA ASP A 34 1.17 -8.57 7.51
C ASP A 34 2.61 -8.09 7.73
N THR A 35 3.35 -7.82 6.64
CA THR A 35 4.76 -7.40 6.71
C THR A 35 5.13 -6.36 5.65
N VAL A 36 6.20 -5.61 5.91
CA VAL A 36 6.78 -4.66 4.94
C VAL A 36 7.26 -5.38 3.67
N ALA A 37 7.80 -6.60 3.79
CA ALA A 37 8.25 -7.37 2.63
C ALA A 37 7.08 -7.74 1.70
N GLU A 38 5.93 -8.12 2.27
CA GLU A 38 4.70 -8.35 1.50
C GLU A 38 4.20 -7.06 0.83
N ALA A 39 4.28 -5.93 1.54
CA ALA A 39 3.94 -4.62 0.98
C ALA A 39 4.78 -4.30 -0.26
N VAL A 40 6.10 -4.48 -0.21
CA VAL A 40 7.02 -4.26 -1.35
C VAL A 40 6.64 -5.15 -2.54
N ILE A 41 6.35 -6.44 -2.30
CA ILE A 41 5.92 -7.35 -3.36
C ILE A 41 4.60 -6.88 -3.98
N LEU A 42 3.61 -6.53 -3.16
CA LEU A 42 2.29 -6.08 -3.61
C LEU A 42 2.37 -4.77 -4.40
N VAL A 43 3.13 -3.79 -3.92
CA VAL A 43 3.31 -2.49 -4.60
C VAL A 43 3.96 -2.67 -5.96
N ASN A 44 5.02 -3.47 -6.04
CA ASN A 44 5.66 -3.80 -7.31
C ASN A 44 4.70 -4.53 -8.28
N GLN A 45 3.84 -5.41 -7.77
CA GLN A 45 2.83 -6.06 -8.61
C GLN A 45 1.78 -5.07 -9.13
N LEU A 46 1.26 -4.19 -8.27
CA LEU A 46 0.28 -3.17 -8.63
C LEU A 46 0.85 -2.16 -9.63
N ALA A 47 2.07 -1.66 -9.41
CA ALA A 47 2.76 -0.77 -10.34
C ALA A 47 2.94 -1.42 -11.73
N ARG A 48 3.38 -2.69 -11.78
CA ARG A 48 3.49 -3.44 -13.05
C ARG A 48 2.14 -3.69 -13.73
N LEU A 49 1.06 -3.85 -12.96
CA LEU A 49 -0.28 -3.99 -13.52
C LEU A 49 -0.76 -2.67 -14.13
N ASP A 50 -0.54 -1.56 -13.43
CA ASP A 50 -0.89 -0.20 -13.89
C ASP A 50 -0.15 0.17 -15.18
N LEU A 51 1.17 -0.07 -15.23
CA LEU A 51 2.00 0.19 -16.42
C LEU A 51 1.51 -0.54 -17.68
N ARG A 52 0.83 -1.69 -17.52
CA ARG A 52 0.28 -2.48 -18.63
C ARG A 52 -1.19 -2.17 -18.93
N ASN A 53 -1.83 -1.34 -18.12
CA ASN A 53 -3.24 -1.02 -18.24
C ASN A 53 -3.41 0.36 -18.92
N PRO A 54 -3.80 0.43 -20.21
CA PRO A 54 -3.95 1.70 -20.92
C PRO A 54 -5.09 2.59 -20.40
N ARG A 55 -5.85 2.13 -19.40
CA ARG A 55 -6.90 2.91 -18.72
C ARG A 55 -6.40 3.64 -17.47
N VAL A 56 -5.14 3.44 -17.09
CA VAL A 56 -4.49 4.12 -15.97
C VAL A 56 -3.58 5.20 -16.54
N ASP A 57 -3.96 6.46 -16.33
CA ASP A 57 -3.21 7.65 -16.76
C ASP A 57 -2.28 8.15 -15.65
N SER A 58 -2.68 7.97 -14.39
CA SER A 58 -1.88 8.29 -13.21
C SER A 58 -2.16 7.29 -12.08
N ASN A 59 -1.24 7.15 -11.14
CA ASN A 59 -1.48 6.39 -9.92
C ASN A 59 -0.79 7.05 -8.71
N ALA A 60 -1.25 6.66 -7.52
CA ALA A 60 -0.57 6.90 -6.25
C ALA A 60 -0.65 5.61 -5.43
N ILE A 61 0.46 5.21 -4.84
CA ILE A 61 0.59 3.97 -4.09
C ILE A 61 1.58 4.16 -2.96
N GLY A 62 1.34 3.54 -1.82
CA GLY A 62 2.26 3.62 -0.68
C GLY A 62 1.84 2.72 0.47
N LEU A 63 2.72 2.60 1.45
CA LEU A 63 2.50 1.83 2.69
C LEU A 63 2.11 2.78 3.82
N THR A 64 1.08 2.40 4.57
CA THR A 64 0.66 3.09 5.79
C THR A 64 0.60 2.12 6.96
N GLU A 65 0.88 2.63 8.15
CA GLU A 65 0.76 1.94 9.43
C GLU A 65 -0.35 2.59 10.27
N TRP A 66 -1.05 1.79 11.07
CA TRP A 66 -1.99 2.32 12.05
C TRP A 66 -1.24 2.73 13.32
N ASP A 67 -1.28 4.01 13.68
CA ASP A 67 -0.58 4.52 14.87
C ASP A 67 -1.39 4.35 16.18
N GLY A 68 -2.66 3.97 16.06
CA GLY A 68 -3.61 3.88 17.17
C GLY A 68 -4.84 4.77 16.96
N GLU A 69 -4.73 5.82 16.16
CA GLU A 69 -5.76 6.82 15.89
C GLU A 69 -6.07 6.96 14.40
N GLU A 70 -5.04 6.93 13.55
CA GLU A 70 -5.17 7.06 12.11
C GLU A 70 -4.15 6.22 11.33
N TRP A 71 -4.37 6.14 10.02
CA TRP A 71 -3.42 5.56 9.09
C TRP A 71 -2.40 6.62 8.70
N VAL A 72 -1.15 6.42 9.11
CA VAL A 72 -0.04 7.32 8.81
C VAL A 72 0.90 6.65 7.81
N GLU A 73 1.63 7.47 7.04
CA GLU A 73 2.66 6.95 6.14
C GLU A 73 3.70 6.15 6.93
N TRP A 74 4.09 5.00 6.38
CA TRP A 74 5.07 4.13 7.03
C TRP A 74 6.48 4.68 6.87
N TYR A 75 7.24 4.63 7.97
CA TYR A 75 8.67 4.93 8.00
C TYR A 75 9.41 3.80 8.70
N GLY A 76 10.67 3.58 8.32
CA GLY A 76 11.57 2.65 8.98
C GLY A 76 11.72 2.96 10.47
N LYS A 77 12.20 1.99 11.25
CA LYS A 77 12.34 2.12 12.72
C LYS A 77 13.26 3.27 13.17
N ASP A 78 14.15 3.72 12.30
CA ASP A 78 15.04 4.85 12.51
C ASP A 78 14.44 6.19 12.04
N GLY A 79 13.27 6.16 11.38
CA GLY A 79 12.64 7.30 10.74
C GLY A 79 13.41 7.85 9.54
N LEU A 80 14.46 7.16 9.09
CA LEU A 80 15.33 7.60 8.00
C LEU A 80 15.02 6.88 6.70
N GLN A 81 14.50 5.64 6.78
CA GLN A 81 14.12 4.86 5.62
C GLN A 81 12.66 5.11 5.25
N SER A 82 12.40 5.56 4.02
CA SER A 82 11.05 5.63 3.47
C SER A 82 10.66 4.30 2.82
N PHE A 83 9.36 4.11 2.59
CA PHE A 83 8.89 2.92 1.87
C PHE A 83 9.30 2.94 0.38
N ASP A 84 9.38 4.11 -0.24
CA ASP A 84 9.78 4.25 -1.65
C ASP A 84 11.22 3.77 -1.86
N GLU A 85 12.13 4.09 -0.93
CA GLU A 85 13.52 3.63 -0.97
C GLU A 85 13.66 2.10 -0.93
N LEU A 86 12.71 1.41 -0.31
CA LEU A 86 12.69 -0.06 -0.28
C LEU A 86 12.22 -0.67 -1.60
N CYS A 87 11.42 0.07 -2.39
CA CYS A 87 10.89 -0.41 -3.65
C CYS A 87 11.93 -0.31 -4.78
N ASP A 88 12.75 0.75 -4.78
CA ASP A 88 13.76 1.00 -5.81
C ASP A 88 14.99 0.07 -5.71
N GLY A 89 15.31 -0.43 -4.51
CA GLY A 89 16.47 -1.31 -4.30
C GLY A 89 16.36 -2.73 -4.88
N ALA A 90 15.24 -3.07 -5.54
CA ALA A 90 14.97 -4.41 -6.05
C ALA A 90 15.31 -4.60 -7.55
N GLU A 91 15.90 -3.61 -8.22
CA GLU A 91 16.08 -3.61 -9.68
C GLU A 91 17.47 -4.04 -10.20
N ASP A 92 18.44 -4.38 -9.34
CA ASP A 92 19.86 -4.54 -9.78
C ASP A 92 20.39 -5.99 -9.92
N GLU A 93 19.56 -7.02 -9.95
CA GLU A 93 20.02 -8.40 -10.24
C GLU A 93 19.16 -9.11 -11.31
N GLY A 94 19.38 -8.74 -12.59
CA GLY A 94 18.78 -9.39 -13.76
C GLY A 94 19.68 -9.38 -14.99
#